data_AF-A0A7V0QKG6-F1
#
_entry.id   AF-A0A7V0QKG6-F1
#
_cell.length_a   1.000
_cell.length_b   1.000
_cell.length_c   1.000
_cell.angle_alpha   90.00
_cell.angle_beta   90.00
_cell.angle_gamma   90.00
#
_symmetry.space_group_name_H-M   'P 1'
#
loop_
_entity.id
_entity.type
_entity.pdbx_description
1 polymer ?
#
loop_
_entity_poly.entity_id
_entity_poly.type
_entity_poly.pdbx_seq_one_letter_code
_entity_poly.pdbx_strand_id
1 'polypeptide(L)'
;MRIVIVHYHFFPGGVTSAVRSSLLAMKGAGRAENIEFVLLCGHERGIGELTELLRCTTLNIKGFVHPELFYRQEIWTSREAFEDEAIRISELLLGYGKKETIFWVHNPTIGKNPALTRALIIAAQKAEKESLPYCFLYHIHDFPECGRPNNLKYLLNCYPGGGLKILYPESLNTFFICINSSDRGLLIQSGVPESKVFFLPNAISVNYEAASVTSTVHVDSALEKYAEKHGYVFKKGSPWWLMPIRLIRRKNALEAFFLEVLDEGMQILIT
;
A
#
# COMPACT_ATOMS: atom_id res chain seq x y z
N MET A 1 -7.75 22.33 -4.99
CA MET A 1 -8.11 20.99 -4.45
C MET A 1 -7.01 20.52 -3.49
N ARG A 2 -7.33 19.63 -2.54
CA ARG A 2 -6.34 18.97 -1.67
C ARG A 2 -6.43 17.46 -1.82
N ILE A 3 -5.27 16.79 -1.81
CA ILE A 3 -5.19 15.33 -1.72
C ILE A 3 -4.43 14.96 -0.44
N VAL A 4 -5.14 14.34 0.50
CA VAL A 4 -4.58 13.81 1.74
C VAL A 4 -4.30 12.33 1.54
N ILE A 5 -3.03 11.98 1.44
CA ILE A 5 -2.57 10.61 1.22
C ILE A 5 -2.29 9.98 2.57
N VAL A 6 -3.03 8.93 2.90
CA VAL A 6 -2.96 8.28 4.19
C VAL A 6 -2.40 6.87 4.02
N HIS A 7 -1.34 6.54 4.74
CA HIS A 7 -0.81 5.19 4.82
C HIS A 7 -0.16 4.96 6.18
N TYR A 8 -0.07 3.71 6.64
CA TYR A 8 0.45 3.42 7.98
C TYR A 8 1.89 3.89 8.18
N HIS A 9 2.75 3.76 7.17
CA HIS A 9 4.16 4.16 7.23
C HIS A 9 4.76 4.35 5.83
N PHE A 10 5.83 5.12 5.69
CA PHE A 10 6.53 5.28 4.39
C PHE A 10 7.89 4.57 4.34
N PHE A 11 8.01 3.40 4.98
CA PHE A 11 9.20 2.56 4.84
C PHE A 11 9.41 2.15 3.38
N PRO A 12 10.66 1.83 2.95
CA PRO A 12 10.91 1.28 1.63
C PRO A 12 10.03 0.04 1.35
N GLY A 13 9.27 0.09 0.25
CA GLY A 13 8.33 -0.98 -0.11
C GLY A 13 7.31 -0.55 -1.15
N GLY A 14 6.49 -1.52 -1.58
CA GLY A 14 5.59 -1.37 -2.73
C GLY A 14 4.63 -0.19 -2.65
N VAL A 15 3.99 0.06 -1.50
CA VAL A 15 3.03 1.17 -1.34
C VAL A 15 3.74 2.53 -1.42
N THR A 16 4.87 2.69 -0.73
CA THR A 16 5.69 3.91 -0.78
C THR A 16 6.15 4.20 -2.21
N SER A 17 6.61 3.18 -2.94
CA SER A 17 6.97 3.29 -4.35
C SER A 17 5.77 3.66 -5.22
N ALA A 18 4.60 3.06 -4.99
CA ALA A 18 3.37 3.35 -5.73
C ALA A 18 2.89 4.80 -5.53
N VAL A 19 2.89 5.30 -4.28
CA VAL A 19 2.58 6.70 -3.96
C VAL A 19 3.53 7.62 -4.70
N ARG A 20 4.85 7.39 -4.58
CA ARG A 20 5.87 8.18 -5.25
C ARG A 20 5.66 8.20 -6.76
N SER A 21 5.56 7.04 -7.41
CA SER A 21 5.40 6.96 -8.86
C SER A 21 4.12 7.63 -9.34
N SER A 22 3.03 7.51 -8.59
CA SER A 22 1.76 8.13 -8.97
C SER A 22 1.83 9.65 -8.91
N LEU A 23 2.45 10.21 -7.87
CA LEU A 23 2.63 11.66 -7.75
C LEU A 23 3.57 12.21 -8.83
N LEU A 24 4.64 11.49 -9.16
CA LEU A 24 5.53 11.85 -10.26
C LEU A 24 4.83 11.76 -11.62
N ALA A 25 4.00 10.74 -11.85
CA ALA A 25 3.21 10.61 -13.06
C ALA A 25 2.19 11.76 -13.21
N MET A 26 1.49 12.11 -12.12
CA MET A 26 0.58 13.26 -12.10
C MET A 26 1.29 14.57 -12.38
N LYS A 27 2.50 14.75 -11.83
CA LYS A 27 3.35 15.91 -12.16
C LYS A 27 3.71 15.91 -13.64
N GLY A 28 4.26 14.81 -14.16
CA GLY A 28 4.69 14.69 -15.55
C GLY A 28 3.55 14.93 -16.55
N ALA A 29 2.32 14.60 -16.18
CA ALA A 29 1.12 14.85 -16.97
C ALA A 29 0.55 16.29 -16.82
N GLY A 30 1.21 17.20 -16.08
CA GLY A 30 0.73 18.56 -15.84
C GLY A 30 -0.54 18.63 -14.98
N ARG A 31 -0.85 17.58 -14.19
CA ARG A 31 -2.08 17.46 -13.40
C ARG A 31 -1.89 17.81 -11.92
N ALA A 32 -0.71 18.28 -11.52
CA ALA A 32 -0.37 18.57 -10.13
C ALA A 32 -0.35 20.07 -9.76
N GLU A 33 -0.39 20.98 -10.74
CA GLU A 33 -0.05 22.40 -10.57
C GLU A 33 -0.99 23.21 -9.65
N ASN A 34 -2.15 22.66 -9.28
CA ASN A 34 -3.12 23.31 -8.38
C ASN A 34 -3.61 22.40 -7.25
N ILE A 35 -2.79 21.40 -6.90
CA ILE A 35 -3.10 20.42 -5.85
C ILE A 35 -2.13 20.60 -4.69
N GLU A 36 -2.68 20.79 -3.49
CA GLU A 36 -1.91 20.63 -2.26
C GLU A 36 -1.93 19.16 -1.84
N PHE A 37 -0.76 18.56 -1.68
CA PHE A 37 -0.59 17.20 -1.21
C PHE A 37 -0.23 17.18 0.28
N VAL A 38 -0.87 16.29 1.03
CA VAL A 38 -0.55 16.07 2.44
C VAL A 38 -0.33 14.57 2.64
N LEU A 39 0.85 14.17 3.10
CA LEU A 39 1.15 12.80 3.51
C LEU A 39 0.89 12.64 5.00
N LEU A 40 0.07 11.67 5.38
CA LEU A 40 -0.14 11.26 6.77
C LEU A 40 0.34 9.83 6.97
N CYS A 41 1.15 9.59 7.99
CA CYS A 41 1.52 8.26 8.45
C CYS A 41 1.70 8.18 9.95
N GLY A 42 1.89 6.97 10.49
CA GLY A 42 2.10 6.77 11.92
C GLY A 42 3.54 6.60 12.37
N HIS A 43 4.50 6.75 11.47
CA HIS A 43 5.92 6.60 11.80
C HIS A 43 6.80 7.55 10.99
N GLU A 44 7.77 8.17 11.66
CA GLU A 44 8.69 9.17 11.09
C GLU A 44 9.64 8.64 10.03
N ARG A 45 10.15 7.41 10.20
CA ARG A 45 11.01 6.77 9.21
C ARG A 45 10.37 6.74 7.81
N GLY A 46 11.08 7.33 6.84
CA GLY A 46 10.74 7.35 5.42
C GLY A 46 9.88 8.53 4.96
N ILE A 47 9.12 9.20 5.84
CA ILE A 47 8.28 10.34 5.41
C ILE A 47 9.14 11.57 5.04
N GLY A 48 10.21 11.83 5.79
CA GLY A 48 11.14 12.93 5.50
C GLY A 48 11.75 12.80 4.11
N GLU A 49 12.42 11.67 3.86
CA GLU A 49 13.03 11.34 2.56
C GLU A 49 12.03 11.41 1.40
N LEU A 50 10.83 10.85 1.58
CA LEU A 50 9.80 10.87 0.54
C LEU A 50 9.30 12.31 0.26
N THR A 51 9.04 13.10 1.30
CA THR A 51 8.57 14.48 1.12
C THR A 51 9.64 15.38 0.53
N GLU A 52 10.91 15.19 0.90
CA GLU A 52 12.03 15.95 0.33
C GLU A 52 12.21 15.62 -1.15
N LEU A 53 12.25 14.32 -1.50
CA LEU A 53 12.34 13.86 -2.89
C LEU A 53 11.22 14.45 -3.75
N LEU A 54 9.98 14.45 -3.26
CA LEU A 54 8.83 14.98 -3.99
C LEU A 54 8.84 16.51 -4.06
N ARG A 55 9.35 17.21 -3.04
CA ARG A 55 9.56 18.67 -3.08
C ARG A 55 10.63 19.09 -4.08
N CYS A 56 11.71 18.32 -4.23
CA CYS A 56 12.69 18.54 -5.31
C CYS A 56 12.04 18.46 -6.70
N THR A 57 10.90 17.76 -6.81
CA THR A 57 10.06 17.79 -8.01
C THR A 57 9.00 18.88 -7.98
N THR A 58 9.21 20.01 -7.30
CA THR A 58 8.29 21.18 -7.29
C THR A 58 6.83 20.88 -6.91
N LEU A 59 6.55 19.72 -6.29
CA LEU A 59 5.21 19.40 -5.78
C LEU A 59 4.97 20.15 -4.47
N ASN A 60 3.80 20.77 -4.33
CA ASN A 60 3.34 21.34 -3.07
C ASN A 60 2.91 20.21 -2.12
N ILE A 61 3.86 19.68 -1.36
CA ILE A 61 3.65 18.52 -0.48
C ILE A 61 4.15 18.76 0.94
N LYS A 62 3.36 18.32 1.92
CA LYS A 62 3.69 18.35 3.36
C LYS A 62 3.53 16.96 3.96
N GLY A 63 4.36 16.61 4.93
CA GLY A 63 4.25 15.34 5.67
C GLY A 63 3.96 15.57 7.14
N PHE A 64 3.09 14.75 7.72
CA PHE A 64 2.76 14.74 9.14
C PHE A 64 2.74 13.32 9.69
N VAL A 65 3.20 13.17 10.92
CA VAL A 65 3.25 11.89 11.64
C VAL A 65 2.24 11.92 12.77
N HIS A 66 1.37 10.92 12.80
CA HIS A 66 0.34 10.69 13.81
C HIS A 66 0.41 9.23 14.26
N PRO A 67 1.04 8.93 15.41
CA PRO A 67 1.29 7.56 15.86
C PRO A 67 0.05 6.66 15.86
N GLU A 68 -1.16 7.23 16.03
CA GLU A 68 -2.44 6.51 15.98
C GLU A 68 -2.72 5.87 14.61
N LEU A 69 -2.07 6.34 13.54
CA LEU A 69 -2.17 5.78 12.20
C LEU A 69 -1.22 4.60 11.98
N PHE A 70 -0.31 4.27 12.90
CA PHE A 70 0.68 3.22 12.70
C PHE A 70 0.05 1.83 12.81
N TYR A 71 0.86 0.79 12.58
CA TYR A 71 0.44 -0.58 12.85
C TYR A 71 0.16 -0.79 14.33
N ARG A 72 -0.87 -1.57 14.59
CA ARG A 72 -1.26 -2.01 15.91
C ARG A 72 -1.42 -3.52 15.93
N GLN A 73 -1.03 -4.13 17.05
CA GLN A 73 -1.15 -5.58 17.25
C GLN A 73 -1.95 -5.95 18.51
N GLU A 74 -2.24 -4.96 19.35
CA GLU A 74 -2.96 -5.13 20.60
C GLU A 74 -4.47 -5.15 20.38
N ILE A 75 -5.15 -6.02 21.12
CA ILE A 75 -6.61 -6.04 21.21
C ILE A 75 -7.04 -4.92 22.16
N TRP A 76 -8.10 -4.20 21.82
CA TRP A 76 -8.68 -3.18 22.69
C TRP A 76 -9.34 -3.83 23.92
N THR A 77 -9.34 -3.13 25.06
CA THR A 77 -9.89 -3.65 26.31
C THR A 77 -11.42 -3.81 26.27
N SER A 78 -12.11 -3.00 25.46
CA SER A 78 -13.55 -3.09 25.26
C SER A 78 -13.94 -2.54 23.88
N ARG A 79 -15.23 -2.69 23.51
CA ARG A 79 -15.77 -2.08 22.29
C ARG A 79 -15.77 -0.56 22.36
N GLU A 80 -16.04 0.01 23.53
CA GLU A 80 -16.09 1.45 23.78
C GLU A 80 -14.70 2.06 23.55
N ALA A 81 -13.65 1.46 24.14
CA ALA A 81 -12.27 1.93 23.94
C ALA A 81 -11.86 1.89 22.45
N PHE A 82 -12.33 0.90 21.70
CA PHE A 82 -12.12 0.80 20.26
C PHE A 82 -12.83 1.91 19.47
N GLU A 83 -14.11 2.13 19.73
CA GLU A 83 -14.89 3.16 19.04
C GLU A 83 -14.40 4.57 19.41
N ASP A 84 -14.04 4.84 20.66
CA ASP A 84 -13.50 6.13 21.10
C ASP A 84 -12.21 6.49 20.35
N GLU A 85 -11.30 5.53 20.19
CA GLU A 85 -10.09 5.73 19.41
C GLU A 85 -10.37 5.93 17.92
N ALA A 86 -11.30 5.13 17.35
CA ALA A 86 -11.69 5.31 15.96
C ALA A 86 -12.34 6.69 15.72
N ILE A 87 -13.13 7.20 16.67
CA ILE A 87 -13.70 8.55 16.62
C ILE A 87 -12.58 9.60 16.65
N ARG A 88 -11.62 9.52 17.59
CA ARG A 88 -10.48 10.46 17.65
C ARG A 88 -9.68 10.48 16.34
N ILE A 89 -9.37 9.31 15.78
CA ILE A 89 -8.66 9.21 14.49
C ILE A 89 -9.52 9.80 13.36
N SER A 90 -10.85 9.61 13.39
CA SER A 90 -11.74 10.18 12.37
C SER A 90 -11.73 11.72 12.41
N GLU A 91 -11.74 12.31 13.59
CA GLU A 91 -11.69 13.76 13.79
C GLU A 91 -10.34 14.33 13.36
N LEU A 92 -9.25 13.64 13.70
CA LEU A 92 -7.91 13.94 13.22
C LEU A 92 -7.87 13.99 11.68
N LEU A 93 -8.40 12.96 11.01
CA LEU A 93 -8.44 12.89 9.55
C LEU A 93 -9.25 14.05 8.96
N LEU A 94 -10.47 14.28 9.48
CA LEU A 94 -11.33 15.38 9.01
C LEU A 94 -10.70 16.76 9.22
N GLY A 95 -9.88 16.94 10.25
CA GLY A 95 -9.12 18.18 10.49
C GLY A 95 -8.12 18.53 9.37
N TYR A 96 -7.74 17.56 8.53
CA TYR A 96 -6.93 17.80 7.33
C TYR A 96 -7.76 18.20 6.10
N GLY A 97 -9.10 18.20 6.20
CA GLY A 97 -9.98 18.78 5.20
C GLY A 97 -10.00 20.32 5.25
N LYS A 98 -10.09 20.99 4.09
CA LYS A 98 -10.23 22.47 4.03
C LYS A 98 -11.18 22.98 2.94
N LYS A 99 -11.28 22.28 1.80
CA LYS A 99 -12.18 22.53 0.65
C LYS A 99 -12.50 21.17 0.01
N GLU A 100 -12.70 21.09 -1.30
CA GLU A 100 -12.63 19.83 -2.06
C GLU A 100 -11.37 19.04 -1.69
N THR A 101 -11.59 17.91 -1.00
CA THR A 101 -10.52 17.10 -0.41
C THR A 101 -10.72 15.65 -0.78
N ILE A 102 -9.70 15.03 -1.36
CA ILE A 102 -9.66 13.58 -1.56
C ILE A 102 -8.76 12.99 -0.49
N PHE A 103 -9.32 12.15 0.37
CA PHE A 103 -8.57 11.26 1.25
C PHE A 103 -8.19 10.01 0.46
N TRP A 104 -6.98 10.01 -0.10
CA TRP A 104 -6.45 8.90 -0.86
C TRP A 104 -5.71 7.93 0.06
N VAL A 105 -6.39 6.85 0.44
CA VAL A 105 -5.94 5.98 1.53
C VAL A 105 -5.40 4.67 0.98
N HIS A 106 -4.16 4.36 1.33
CA HIS A 106 -3.48 3.18 0.82
C HIS A 106 -3.64 1.98 1.76
N ASN A 107 -4.36 1.00 1.23
CA ASN A 107 -4.63 -0.31 1.81
C ASN A 107 -5.23 -0.29 3.24
N PRO A 108 -6.25 0.54 3.53
CA PRO A 108 -6.77 0.73 4.89
C PRO A 108 -7.45 -0.52 5.46
N THR A 109 -7.83 -1.48 4.62
CA THR A 109 -8.54 -2.69 5.02
C THR A 109 -7.61 -3.88 5.25
N ILE A 110 -6.28 -3.70 5.15
CA ILE A 110 -5.33 -4.82 5.21
C ILE A 110 -5.22 -5.50 6.58
N GLY A 111 -5.86 -4.96 7.61
CA GLY A 111 -5.88 -5.53 8.96
C GLY A 111 -4.60 -5.30 9.75
N LYS A 112 -4.02 -4.10 9.62
CA LYS A 112 -2.88 -3.67 10.42
C LYS A 112 -3.20 -2.62 11.47
N ASN A 113 -4.31 -1.92 11.34
CA ASN A 113 -4.86 -1.06 12.39
C ASN A 113 -6.39 -0.97 12.18
N PRO A 114 -7.16 -1.81 12.91
CA PRO A 114 -8.62 -1.81 12.83
C PRO A 114 -9.26 -0.46 13.17
N ALA A 115 -8.70 0.32 14.10
CA ALA A 115 -9.24 1.63 14.43
C ALA A 115 -9.09 2.62 13.28
N LEU A 116 -7.99 2.59 12.51
CA LEU A 116 -7.89 3.40 11.29
C LEU A 116 -8.94 2.99 10.23
N THR A 117 -9.14 1.68 10.02
CA THR A 117 -10.20 1.19 9.12
C THR A 117 -11.57 1.72 9.55
N ARG A 118 -11.89 1.63 10.85
CA ARG A 118 -13.15 2.14 11.43
C ARG A 118 -13.27 3.66 11.33
N ALA A 119 -12.20 4.38 11.62
CA ALA A 119 -12.14 5.84 11.61
C ALA A 119 -12.45 6.41 10.23
N LEU A 120 -11.99 5.75 9.16
CA LEU A 120 -12.28 6.17 7.79
C LEU A 120 -13.75 5.99 7.43
N ILE A 121 -14.40 4.95 7.93
CA ILE A 121 -15.85 4.74 7.78
C ILE A 121 -16.60 5.86 8.50
N ILE A 122 -16.23 6.15 9.75
CA ILE A 122 -16.84 7.23 10.55
C ILE A 122 -16.63 8.58 9.86
N ALA A 123 -15.42 8.86 9.37
CA ALA A 123 -15.09 10.12 8.69
C ALA A 123 -15.90 10.29 7.40
N ALA A 124 -16.04 9.24 6.59
CA ALA A 124 -16.84 9.26 5.38
C ALA A 124 -18.32 9.54 5.66
N GLN A 125 -18.90 8.82 6.64
CA GLN A 125 -20.29 8.99 7.07
C GLN A 125 -20.55 10.40 7.63
N LYS A 126 -19.63 10.92 8.44
CA LYS A 126 -19.73 12.28 9.00
C LYS A 126 -19.63 13.34 7.91
N ALA A 127 -18.68 13.20 6.99
CA ALA A 127 -18.55 14.10 5.85
C ALA A 127 -19.80 14.09 4.95
N GLU A 128 -20.37 12.93 4.68
CA GLU A 128 -21.63 12.80 3.93
C GLU A 128 -22.79 13.49 4.65
N LYS A 129 -23.00 13.19 5.94
CA LYS A 129 -24.05 13.78 6.77
C LYS A 129 -23.94 15.31 6.84
N GLU A 130 -22.73 15.84 6.95
CA GLU A 130 -22.44 17.26 7.04
C GLU A 130 -22.30 17.93 5.66
N SER A 131 -22.50 17.19 4.56
CA SER A 131 -22.34 17.68 3.18
C SER A 131 -20.97 18.34 2.93
N LEU A 132 -19.93 17.82 3.57
CA LEU A 132 -18.55 18.24 3.34
C LEU A 132 -18.11 17.77 1.95
N PRO A 133 -17.38 18.59 1.17
CA PRO A 133 -16.92 18.23 -0.17
C PRO A 133 -15.71 17.27 -0.12
N TYR A 134 -15.82 16.20 0.65
CA TYR A 134 -14.74 15.24 0.91
C TYR A 134 -15.06 13.89 0.27
N CYS A 135 -14.08 13.34 -0.43
CA CYS A 135 -14.13 12.04 -1.06
C CYS A 135 -13.10 11.11 -0.42
N PHE A 136 -13.48 9.87 -0.14
CA PHE A 136 -12.63 8.85 0.46
C PHE A 136 -12.32 7.78 -0.59
N LEU A 137 -11.06 7.70 -0.99
CA LEU A 137 -10.59 6.84 -2.07
C LEU A 137 -9.69 5.75 -1.51
N TYR A 138 -10.23 4.55 -1.32
CA TYR A 138 -9.49 3.42 -0.76
C TYR A 138 -8.74 2.70 -1.88
N HIS A 139 -7.44 2.91 -1.92
CA HIS A 139 -6.55 2.26 -2.87
C HIS A 139 -6.10 0.92 -2.30
N ILE A 140 -6.76 -0.16 -2.73
CA ILE A 140 -6.54 -1.52 -2.26
C ILE A 140 -5.37 -2.14 -3.03
N HIS A 141 -4.31 -2.48 -2.30
CA HIS A 141 -3.13 -3.16 -2.84
C HIS A 141 -3.18 -4.66 -2.58
N ASP A 142 -3.90 -5.07 -1.54
CA ASP A 142 -4.03 -6.46 -1.13
C ASP A 142 -5.30 -6.62 -0.29
N PHE A 143 -5.88 -7.81 -0.27
CA PHE A 143 -7.03 -8.16 0.57
C PHE A 143 -6.55 -8.94 1.81
N PRO A 144 -7.07 -8.67 3.03
CA PRO A 144 -6.82 -9.54 4.17
C PRO A 144 -7.40 -10.95 3.97
N GLU A 145 -8.47 -11.10 3.17
CA GLU A 145 -9.08 -12.37 2.77
C GLU A 145 -8.13 -13.22 1.91
N CYS A 146 -7.19 -12.59 1.19
CA CYS A 146 -6.25 -13.24 0.30
C CYS A 146 -4.90 -13.49 0.97
N GLY A 147 -4.75 -14.67 1.59
CA GLY A 147 -3.47 -15.16 2.12
C GLY A 147 -2.98 -14.44 3.37
N ARG A 148 -3.88 -13.81 4.13
CA ARG A 148 -3.56 -13.09 5.39
C ARG A 148 -4.56 -13.37 6.53
N PRO A 149 -4.77 -14.66 6.89
CA PRO A 149 -5.77 -15.05 7.86
C PRO A 149 -5.61 -14.37 9.23
N ASN A 150 -4.38 -14.10 9.67
CA ASN A 150 -4.14 -13.40 10.95
C ASN A 150 -4.60 -11.94 10.91
N ASN A 151 -4.41 -11.24 9.79
CA ASN A 151 -4.87 -9.87 9.64
C ASN A 151 -6.40 -9.81 9.59
N LEU A 152 -7.03 -10.73 8.84
CA LEU A 152 -8.48 -10.84 8.80
C LEU A 152 -9.04 -11.16 10.20
N LYS A 153 -8.46 -12.14 10.89
CA LYS A 153 -8.85 -12.50 12.26
C LYS A 153 -8.74 -11.30 13.20
N TYR A 154 -7.68 -10.50 13.07
CA TYR A 154 -7.48 -9.32 13.89
C TYR A 154 -8.55 -8.24 13.61
N LEU A 155 -8.92 -7.99 12.35
CA LEU A 155 -10.04 -7.10 12.03
C LEU A 155 -11.35 -7.57 12.65
N LEU A 156 -11.65 -8.87 12.53
CA LEU A 156 -12.93 -9.44 12.97
C LEU A 156 -13.03 -9.61 14.50
N ASN A 157 -11.90 -9.56 15.23
CA ASN A 157 -11.80 -9.81 16.67
C ASN A 157 -10.88 -8.79 17.38
N CYS A 158 -10.99 -7.50 17.02
CA CYS A 158 -10.13 -6.46 17.59
C CYS A 158 -10.51 -6.02 19.01
N TYR A 159 -11.63 -6.49 19.57
CA TYR A 159 -12.03 -6.25 20.97
C TYR A 159 -12.76 -7.47 21.56
N PRO A 160 -12.92 -7.59 22.89
CA PRO A 160 -13.70 -8.65 23.51
C PRO A 160 -15.13 -8.71 22.96
N GLY A 161 -15.51 -9.87 22.43
CA GLY A 161 -16.84 -10.08 21.85
C GLY A 161 -16.98 -9.70 20.37
N GLY A 162 -15.94 -9.20 19.70
CA GLY A 162 -16.00 -9.00 18.25
C GLY A 162 -14.97 -8.04 17.65
N GLY A 163 -15.36 -7.43 16.54
CA GLY A 163 -14.51 -6.55 15.75
C GLY A 163 -15.29 -5.97 14.59
N LEU A 164 -14.58 -5.57 13.55
CA LEU A 164 -15.17 -5.01 12.34
C LEU A 164 -15.96 -6.08 11.57
N LYS A 165 -17.19 -5.73 11.18
CA LYS A 165 -18.03 -6.55 10.29
C LYS A 165 -18.12 -5.98 8.88
N ILE A 166 -17.85 -4.67 8.73
CA ILE A 166 -17.87 -3.96 7.46
C ILE A 166 -16.45 -3.44 7.22
N LEU A 167 -15.78 -4.00 6.20
CA LEU A 167 -14.44 -3.59 5.78
C LEU A 167 -14.49 -2.66 4.56
N TYR A 168 -15.49 -2.87 3.70
CA TYR A 168 -15.71 -2.13 2.46
C TYR A 168 -17.04 -1.38 2.60
N PRO A 169 -17.04 -0.18 3.23
CA PRO A 169 -18.27 0.55 3.47
C PRO A 169 -18.89 1.04 2.17
N GLU A 170 -20.21 1.00 2.10
CA GLU A 170 -20.95 1.72 1.08
C GLU A 170 -21.35 3.10 1.64
N SER A 171 -20.81 4.16 1.04
CA SER A 171 -21.24 5.55 1.30
C SER A 171 -21.23 6.33 -0.02
N LEU A 172 -21.95 7.45 -0.12
CA LEU A 172 -22.01 8.22 -1.37
C LEU A 172 -20.64 8.77 -1.79
N ASN A 173 -19.78 9.06 -0.81
CA ASN A 173 -18.46 9.66 -0.99
C ASN A 173 -17.29 8.69 -0.84
N THR A 174 -17.52 7.38 -0.78
CA THR A 174 -16.45 6.37 -0.72
C THR A 174 -16.31 5.62 -2.04
N PHE A 175 -15.07 5.52 -2.52
CA PHE A 175 -14.68 4.88 -3.78
C PHE A 175 -13.48 3.97 -3.56
N PHE A 176 -13.31 2.99 -4.42
CA PHE A 176 -12.24 2.01 -4.35
C PHE A 176 -11.37 2.06 -5.60
N ILE A 177 -10.08 1.87 -5.42
CA ILE A 177 -9.13 1.61 -6.50
C ILE A 177 -8.54 0.22 -6.29
N CYS A 178 -8.51 -0.58 -7.35
CA CYS A 178 -7.74 -1.82 -7.41
C CYS A 178 -6.60 -1.72 -8.42
N ILE A 179 -5.47 -2.35 -8.10
CA ILE A 179 -4.27 -2.35 -8.94
C ILE A 179 -4.25 -3.42 -10.03
N ASN A 180 -5.21 -4.35 -10.01
CA ASN A 180 -5.39 -5.39 -11.02
C ASN A 180 -6.89 -5.66 -11.27
N SER A 181 -7.19 -6.25 -12.43
CA SER A 181 -8.57 -6.52 -12.87
C SER A 181 -9.25 -7.60 -12.04
N SER A 182 -8.50 -8.61 -11.57
CA SER A 182 -9.02 -9.69 -10.73
C SER A 182 -9.59 -9.14 -9.41
N ASP A 183 -8.81 -8.30 -8.72
CA ASP A 183 -9.20 -7.64 -7.47
C ASP A 183 -10.40 -6.70 -7.66
N ARG A 184 -10.44 -5.96 -8.78
CA ARG A 184 -11.62 -5.16 -9.15
C ARG A 184 -12.85 -6.05 -9.31
N GLY A 185 -12.71 -7.18 -10.01
CA GLY A 185 -13.79 -8.15 -10.19
C GLY A 185 -14.29 -8.70 -8.86
N LEU A 186 -13.38 -9.04 -7.94
CA LEU A 186 -13.71 -9.54 -6.61
C LEU A 186 -14.51 -8.52 -5.78
N LEU A 187 -14.14 -7.23 -5.78
CA LEU A 187 -14.91 -6.19 -5.08
C LEU A 187 -16.32 -6.00 -5.65
N ILE A 188 -16.46 -6.05 -6.97
CA ILE A 188 -17.77 -5.91 -7.62
C ILE A 188 -18.65 -7.12 -7.28
N GLN A 189 -18.09 -8.33 -7.36
CA GLN A 189 -18.79 -9.57 -7.02
C GLN A 189 -19.16 -9.66 -5.54
N SER A 190 -18.43 -8.99 -4.65
CA SER A 190 -18.77 -8.92 -3.22
C SER A 190 -19.88 -7.90 -2.91
N GLY A 191 -20.38 -7.17 -3.91
CA GLY A 191 -21.52 -6.27 -3.80
C GLY A 191 -21.18 -4.78 -3.88
N VAL A 192 -19.91 -4.39 -4.07
CA VAL A 192 -19.56 -2.98 -4.27
C VAL A 192 -20.03 -2.53 -5.66
N PRO A 193 -20.79 -1.42 -5.79
CA PRO A 193 -21.24 -0.93 -7.08
C PRO A 193 -20.08 -0.68 -8.05
N GLU A 194 -20.19 -1.15 -9.29
CA GLU A 194 -19.13 -1.01 -10.31
C GLU A 194 -18.72 0.46 -10.54
N SER A 195 -19.67 1.38 -10.47
CA SER A 195 -19.43 2.83 -10.58
C SER A 195 -18.54 3.41 -9.47
N LYS A 196 -18.34 2.64 -8.38
CA LYS A 196 -17.48 3.02 -7.24
C LYS A 196 -16.12 2.30 -7.25
N VAL A 197 -15.83 1.44 -8.23
CA VAL A 197 -14.57 0.67 -8.28
C VAL A 197 -13.77 0.98 -9.54
N PHE A 198 -12.68 1.72 -9.35
CA PHE A 198 -11.74 2.09 -10.40
C PHE A 198 -10.60 1.08 -10.52
N PHE A 199 -10.13 0.87 -11.75
CA PHE A 199 -8.90 0.14 -12.03
C PHE A 199 -7.78 1.15 -12.27
N LEU A 200 -6.75 1.13 -11.43
CA LEU A 200 -5.56 1.98 -11.57
C LEU A 200 -4.31 1.15 -11.21
N PRO A 201 -3.61 0.58 -12.21
CA PRO A 201 -2.38 -0.16 -11.94
C PRO A 201 -1.28 0.76 -11.40
N ASN A 202 -0.33 0.19 -10.67
CA ASN A 202 0.81 0.94 -10.15
C ASN A 202 1.62 1.55 -11.29
N ALA A 203 1.88 2.86 -11.22
CA ALA A 203 2.72 3.54 -12.19
C ALA A 203 4.17 3.05 -12.09
N ILE A 204 4.75 2.70 -13.23
CA ILE A 204 6.17 2.31 -13.36
C ILE A 204 6.88 3.40 -14.15
N SER A 205 7.92 3.97 -13.56
CA SER A 205 8.85 4.84 -14.29
C SER A 205 9.97 3.97 -14.84
N VAL A 206 9.93 3.67 -16.13
CA VAL A 206 10.99 2.91 -16.80
C VAL A 206 12.05 3.89 -17.27
N ASN A 207 13.26 3.81 -16.71
CA ASN A 207 14.41 4.49 -17.29
C ASN A 207 15.01 3.57 -18.36
N TYR A 208 14.57 3.74 -19.62
CA TYR A 208 15.01 2.93 -20.74
C TYR A 208 16.52 3.06 -21.04
N GLU A 209 17.16 4.16 -20.61
CA GLU A 209 18.60 4.38 -20.82
C GLU A 209 19.46 3.49 -19.91
N ALA A 210 18.96 3.09 -18.73
CA ALA A 210 19.67 2.17 -17.84
C ALA A 210 19.54 0.69 -18.30
N ALA A 211 18.52 0.37 -19.09
CA ALA A 211 18.27 -0.99 -19.57
C ALA A 211 19.18 -1.42 -20.74
N SER A 212 19.92 -0.49 -21.35
CA SER A 212 20.63 -0.74 -22.62
C SER A 212 22.08 -1.21 -22.49
N VAL A 213 22.66 -1.40 -21.29
CA VAL A 213 24.13 -1.60 -21.17
C VAL A 213 24.58 -2.59 -20.09
N THR A 214 24.01 -3.79 -20.00
CA THR A 214 24.72 -4.90 -19.33
C THR A 214 24.60 -6.18 -20.13
N SER A 215 25.72 -6.66 -20.68
CA SER A 215 25.77 -7.99 -21.26
C SER A 215 25.54 -9.03 -20.16
N THR A 216 24.88 -10.14 -20.50
CA THR A 216 24.65 -11.28 -19.59
C THR A 216 25.96 -11.78 -18.96
N VAL A 217 27.07 -11.70 -19.69
CA VAL A 217 28.43 -12.05 -19.21
C VAL A 217 28.87 -11.19 -18.01
N HIS A 218 28.52 -9.91 -17.99
CA HIS A 218 28.81 -9.03 -16.86
C HIS A 218 27.94 -9.33 -15.65
N VAL A 219 26.67 -9.68 -15.87
CA VAL A 219 25.74 -10.07 -14.78
C VAL A 219 26.21 -11.36 -14.11
N ASP A 220 26.52 -12.40 -14.88
CA ASP A 220 27.00 -13.68 -14.34
C ASP A 220 28.29 -13.52 -13.51
N SER A 221 29.24 -12.72 -14.01
CA SER A 221 30.49 -12.47 -13.30
C SER A 221 30.28 -11.66 -12.01
N ALA A 222 29.25 -10.81 -11.96
CA ALA A 222 28.88 -10.07 -10.74
C ALA A 222 28.18 -10.98 -9.72
N LEU A 223 27.30 -11.87 -10.19
CA LEU A 223 26.60 -12.86 -9.36
C LEU A 223 27.58 -13.87 -8.76
N GLU A 224 28.54 -14.39 -9.54
CA GLU A 224 29.60 -15.28 -9.07
C GLU A 224 30.39 -14.65 -7.92
N LYS A 225 30.89 -13.42 -8.11
CA LYS A 225 31.60 -12.66 -7.07
C LYS A 225 30.74 -12.40 -5.84
N TYR A 226 29.46 -12.09 -6.03
CA TYR A 226 28.53 -11.87 -4.92
C TYR A 226 28.30 -13.18 -4.14
N ALA A 227 28.15 -14.29 -4.84
CA ALA A 227 27.95 -15.62 -4.26
C ALA A 227 29.17 -16.05 -3.46
N GLU A 228 30.37 -15.96 -4.04
CA GLU A 228 31.64 -16.23 -3.34
C GLU A 228 31.78 -15.40 -2.06
N LYS A 229 31.48 -14.10 -2.14
CA LYS A 229 31.59 -13.19 -0.99
C LYS A 229 30.63 -13.53 0.15
N HIS A 230 29.45 -14.08 -0.15
CA HIS A 230 28.41 -14.35 0.85
C HIS A 230 28.24 -15.85 1.15
N GLY A 231 29.09 -16.72 0.58
CA GLY A 231 29.02 -18.16 0.79
C GLY A 231 27.82 -18.84 0.09
N TYR A 232 27.29 -18.23 -0.97
CA TYR A 232 26.29 -18.87 -1.83
C TYR A 232 26.96 -19.68 -2.93
N VAL A 233 26.22 -20.64 -3.49
CA VAL A 233 26.64 -21.39 -4.68
C VAL A 233 26.02 -20.75 -5.91
N PHE A 234 26.86 -20.34 -6.86
CA PHE A 234 26.43 -19.88 -8.18
C PHE A 234 27.34 -20.47 -9.25
N LYS A 235 26.73 -21.15 -10.22
CA LYS A 235 27.40 -21.78 -11.37
C LYS A 235 27.27 -20.84 -12.56
N LYS A 236 28.37 -20.18 -12.90
CA LYS A 236 28.46 -19.33 -14.08
C LYS A 236 28.08 -20.09 -15.36
N GLY A 237 27.34 -19.45 -16.25
CA GLY A 237 26.88 -20.06 -17.51
C GLY A 237 25.74 -21.07 -17.37
N SER A 238 25.31 -21.42 -16.15
CA SER A 238 24.08 -22.19 -15.93
C SER A 238 22.86 -21.24 -15.95
N PRO A 239 21.71 -21.65 -16.49
CA PRO A 239 20.52 -20.81 -16.53
C PRO A 239 20.02 -20.49 -15.11
N TRP A 240 19.35 -19.35 -14.96
CA TRP A 240 18.83 -18.92 -13.68
C TRP A 240 17.48 -18.20 -13.78
N TRP A 241 16.64 -18.36 -12.76
CA TRP A 241 15.42 -17.59 -12.54
C TRP A 241 15.63 -16.55 -11.44
N LEU A 242 15.19 -15.31 -11.69
CA LEU A 242 15.20 -14.25 -10.71
C LEU A 242 13.82 -14.10 -10.06
N MET A 243 13.81 -14.12 -8.73
CA MET A 243 12.63 -13.97 -7.89
C MET A 243 12.84 -12.83 -6.89
N PRO A 244 12.52 -11.58 -7.28
CA PRO A 244 12.72 -10.42 -6.42
C PRO A 244 11.55 -10.28 -5.43
N ILE A 245 11.47 -11.25 -4.51
CA ILE A 245 10.37 -11.42 -3.57
C ILE A 245 10.89 -11.57 -2.15
N ARG A 246 10.08 -11.09 -1.21
CA ARG A 246 10.26 -11.46 0.21
C ARG A 246 9.98 -12.95 0.37
N LEU A 247 10.82 -13.64 1.14
CA LEU A 247 10.65 -15.03 1.55
C LEU A 247 9.52 -15.17 2.59
N ILE A 248 8.28 -15.12 2.11
CA ILE A 248 7.06 -15.31 2.92
C ILE A 248 6.14 -16.33 2.23
N ARG A 249 5.37 -17.08 3.02
CA ARG A 249 4.55 -18.21 2.55
C ARG A 249 3.72 -17.92 1.29
N ARG A 250 3.05 -16.76 1.22
CA ARG A 250 2.16 -16.38 0.10
C ARG A 250 2.89 -15.95 -1.19
N LYS A 251 4.22 -16.04 -1.24
CA LYS A 251 5.03 -15.68 -2.40
C LYS A 251 5.60 -16.89 -3.13
N ASN A 252 5.17 -18.09 -2.74
CA ASN A 252 5.43 -19.36 -3.42
C ASN A 252 6.92 -19.66 -3.66
N ALA A 253 7.78 -19.31 -2.71
CA ALA A 253 9.22 -19.58 -2.81
C ALA A 253 9.52 -21.09 -2.78
N LEU A 254 8.71 -21.88 -2.07
CA LEU A 254 8.88 -23.34 -1.98
C LEU A 254 8.55 -24.02 -3.30
N GLU A 255 7.51 -23.55 -4.00
CA GLU A 255 7.13 -24.02 -5.32
C GLU A 255 8.23 -23.71 -6.34
N ALA A 256 8.91 -22.57 -6.21
CA ALA A 256 10.06 -22.28 -7.05
C ALA A 256 11.22 -23.25 -6.78
N PHE A 257 11.57 -23.49 -5.51
CA PHE A 257 12.59 -24.51 -5.18
C PHE A 257 12.21 -25.90 -5.72
N PHE A 258 10.93 -26.26 -5.64
CA PHE A 258 10.46 -27.52 -6.23
C PHE A 258 10.67 -27.56 -7.76
N LEU A 259 10.42 -26.46 -8.46
CA LEU A 259 10.68 -26.36 -9.91
C LEU A 259 12.18 -26.44 -10.24
N GLU A 260 13.06 -25.87 -9.41
CA GLU A 260 14.52 -25.99 -9.60
C GLU A 260 15.00 -27.43 -9.44
N VAL A 261 14.45 -28.19 -8.50
CA VAL A 261 14.76 -29.62 -8.37
C VAL A 261 14.31 -30.43 -9.60
N LEU A 262 13.25 -29.99 -10.29
CA LEU A 262 12.74 -30.66 -11.50
C LEU A 262 13.51 -30.30 -12.77
N ASP A 263 14.16 -29.13 -12.82
CA ASP A 263 14.90 -28.63 -13.97
C ASP A 263 16.40 -28.68 -13.69
N GLU A 264 16.99 -29.87 -13.90
CA GLU A 264 18.40 -30.14 -13.59
C GLU A 264 19.34 -29.09 -14.24
N GLY A 265 19.99 -28.28 -13.39
CA GLY A 265 20.94 -27.27 -13.82
C GLY A 265 20.39 -25.83 -13.82
N MET A 266 19.09 -25.65 -13.58
CA MET A 266 18.51 -24.33 -13.28
C MET A 266 18.96 -23.85 -11.90
N GLN A 267 19.12 -22.55 -11.73
CA GLN A 267 19.44 -21.93 -10.44
C GLN A 267 18.39 -20.88 -10.08
N ILE A 268 18.10 -20.68 -8.80
CA ILE A 268 17.16 -19.63 -8.36
C ILE A 268 17.89 -18.54 -7.61
N LEU A 269 17.71 -17.30 -8.07
CA LEU A 269 18.17 -16.08 -7.43
C LEU A 269 17.00 -15.44 -6.70
N ILE A 270 17.04 -15.39 -5.37
CA ILE A 270 16.02 -14.72 -4.56
C ILE A 270 16.62 -13.47 -3.92
N THR A 271 16.00 -12.31 -4.13
CA THR A 271 16.46 -11.00 -3.63
C THR A 271 15.41 -10.30 -2.79
#